data_AF-A0A526YI53-F1
#
_entry.id   AF-A0A526YI53-F1
#
_cell.length_a   1.000
_cell.length_b   1.000
_cell.length_c   1.000
_cell.angle_alpha   90.00
_cell.angle_beta   90.00
_cell.angle_gamma   90.00
#
_symmetry.space_group_name_H-M   'P 1'
#
loop_
_entity.id
_entity.type
_entity.pdbx_description
1 polymer ?
#
loop_
_entity_poly.entity_id
_entity_poly.type
_entity_poly.pdbx_seq_one_letter_code
_entity_poly.pdbx_strand_id
1 'polypeptide(L)'
;LGTDMQDSIRLPAAFCGVYGLKPTEHRVSLAGAFPDPGGVPRGVRLMSCIGPLARNVEDLALILRIIAGPDGSDTDLAPVPVEGTPEVDPKTLRIAFAPAFPGFPVAGEIRAAVESLGEQLKSAGAAVEEARLPTLDLHDD
;
A
#
# COMPACT_ATOMS: atom_id res chain seq x y z
N LEU A 1 7.52 6.47 -10.08
CA LEU A 1 6.61 7.03 -9.05
C LEU A 1 5.20 7.02 -9.63
N GLY A 2 4.20 6.86 -8.79
CA GLY A 2 2.78 7.02 -9.14
C GLY A 2 2.03 7.73 -8.03
N THR A 3 0.78 8.10 -8.30
CA THR A 3 -0.21 8.52 -7.30
C THR A 3 -1.21 7.38 -7.12
N ASP A 4 -1.71 7.16 -5.91
CA ASP A 4 -2.73 6.14 -5.61
C ASP A 4 -3.75 6.76 -4.66
N MET A 5 -4.94 7.02 -5.19
CA MET A 5 -6.14 7.38 -4.44
C MET A 5 -7.13 6.21 -4.42
N GLN A 6 -7.25 5.51 -5.56
CA GLN A 6 -8.12 4.37 -5.80
C GLN A 6 -7.34 3.30 -6.57
N ASP A 7 -6.25 2.81 -5.99
CA ASP A 7 -5.41 1.72 -6.50
C ASP A 7 -4.48 2.08 -7.68
N SER A 8 -4.34 3.35 -8.06
CA SER A 8 -3.57 3.75 -9.25
C SER A 8 -2.04 3.48 -9.18
N ILE A 9 -1.50 3.02 -8.04
CA ILE A 9 -0.16 2.39 -7.96
C ILE A 9 -0.29 0.87 -7.97
N ARG A 10 -1.16 0.32 -7.11
CA ARG A 10 -1.25 -1.14 -6.86
C ARG A 10 -1.83 -1.92 -8.04
N LEU A 11 -2.85 -1.38 -8.71
CA LEU A 11 -3.50 -2.02 -9.85
C LEU A 11 -2.58 -2.16 -11.08
N PRO A 12 -1.91 -1.11 -11.59
CA PRO A 12 -0.96 -1.29 -12.69
C PRO A 12 0.24 -2.14 -12.29
N ALA A 13 0.68 -2.09 -11.02
CA ALA A 13 1.74 -2.96 -10.53
C ALA A 13 1.35 -4.44 -10.64
N ALA A 14 0.14 -4.79 -10.20
CA ALA A 14 -0.40 -6.15 -10.33
C ALA A 14 -0.55 -6.59 -11.79
N PHE A 15 -1.03 -5.72 -12.69
CA PHE A 15 -1.23 -6.06 -14.10
C PHE A 15 0.07 -6.21 -14.89
N CYS A 16 1.12 -5.47 -14.51
CA CYS A 16 2.40 -5.48 -15.20
C CYS A 16 3.46 -6.38 -14.54
N GLY A 17 3.13 -7.08 -13.45
CA GLY A 17 4.05 -7.98 -12.77
C GLY A 17 5.23 -7.27 -12.11
N VAL A 18 4.98 -6.10 -11.50
CA VAL A 18 5.97 -5.33 -10.73
C VAL A 18 5.46 -5.07 -9.31
N TYR A 19 6.34 -4.62 -8.43
CA TYR A 19 5.95 -4.24 -7.08
C TYR A 19 5.50 -2.78 -7.07
N GLY A 20 4.46 -2.47 -6.29
CA GLY A 20 3.95 -1.12 -6.09
C GLY A 20 3.61 -0.88 -4.62
N LEU A 21 4.03 0.26 -4.08
CA LEU A 21 3.78 0.62 -2.68
C LEU A 21 2.97 1.91 -2.60
N LYS A 22 1.75 1.82 -2.05
CA LYS A 22 1.01 2.98 -1.55
C LYS A 22 1.39 3.17 -0.07
N PRO A 23 2.18 4.19 0.28
CA PRO A 23 2.56 4.40 1.69
C PRO A 23 1.35 4.82 2.53
N THR A 24 1.59 4.99 3.84
CA THR A 24 0.68 5.73 4.71
C THR A 24 0.45 7.13 4.15
N GLU A 25 -0.78 7.62 4.30
CA GLU A 25 -1.13 8.99 3.94
C GLU A 25 -0.18 10.00 4.62
N HIS A 26 0.12 11.10 3.93
CA HIS A 26 1.06 12.13 4.37
C HIS A 26 2.48 11.61 4.71
N ARG A 27 2.88 10.48 4.13
CA ARG A 27 4.27 10.02 4.19
C ARG A 27 5.18 10.72 3.17
N VAL A 28 4.63 11.09 2.02
CA VAL A 28 5.31 11.72 0.89
C VAL A 28 4.50 12.94 0.50
N SER A 29 5.17 14.06 0.24
CA SER A 29 4.56 15.34 -0.09
C SER A 29 3.71 15.23 -1.36
N LEU A 30 2.52 15.83 -1.36
CA LEU A 30 1.70 15.98 -2.57
C LEU A 30 2.02 17.29 -3.32
N ALA A 31 2.97 18.10 -2.84
CA ALA A 31 3.33 19.35 -3.49
C ALA A 31 3.76 19.12 -4.95
N GLY A 32 3.12 19.84 -5.88
CA GLY A 32 3.38 19.73 -7.32
C GLY A 32 2.86 18.46 -8.00
N ALA A 33 2.25 17.52 -7.26
CA ALA A 33 1.64 16.32 -7.86
C ALA A 33 0.37 16.65 -8.65
N PHE A 34 -0.33 17.71 -8.24
CA PHE A 34 -1.48 18.28 -8.91
C PHE A 34 -1.19 19.74 -9.26
N PRO A 35 -1.82 20.29 -10.33
CA PRO A 35 -1.69 21.70 -10.65
C PRO A 35 -1.99 22.58 -9.44
N ASP A 36 -1.19 23.64 -9.24
CA ASP A 36 -1.45 24.62 -8.20
C ASP A 36 -2.87 25.18 -8.40
N PRO A 37 -3.75 25.05 -7.40
CA PRO A 37 -5.10 25.60 -7.50
C PRO A 37 -5.11 27.14 -7.64
N GLY A 38 -4.00 27.85 -7.40
CA GLY A 38 -3.91 29.30 -7.63
C GLY A 38 -4.63 30.10 -6.55
N GLY A 39 -4.36 29.79 -5.29
CA GLY A 39 -4.95 30.47 -4.14
C GLY A 39 -6.33 29.97 -3.71
N VAL A 40 -6.89 28.96 -4.38
CA VAL A 40 -8.07 28.22 -3.87
C VAL A 40 -7.62 26.95 -3.12
N PRO A 41 -8.47 26.38 -2.24
CA PRO A 41 -8.12 25.19 -1.49
C PRO A 41 -7.74 24.00 -2.37
N ARG A 42 -6.79 23.19 -1.91
CA ARG A 42 -6.40 21.94 -2.59
C ARG A 42 -7.60 20.99 -2.69
N GLY A 43 -8.01 20.65 -3.91
CA GLY A 43 -9.12 19.72 -4.15
C GLY A 43 -8.80 18.26 -3.81
N VAL A 44 -7.51 17.90 -3.79
CA VAL A 44 -7.03 16.58 -3.38
C VAL A 44 -6.06 16.75 -2.22
N ARG A 45 -6.51 16.42 -1.02
CA ARG A 45 -5.73 16.49 0.22
C ARG A 45 -5.72 15.18 1.00
N LEU A 46 -6.75 14.36 0.79
CA LEU A 46 -6.92 13.07 1.43
C LEU A 46 -6.93 11.94 0.41
N MET A 47 -6.68 10.73 0.87
CA MET A 47 -6.67 9.45 0.16
C MET A 47 -5.56 9.29 -0.88
N SER A 48 -5.13 10.38 -1.55
CA SER A 48 -4.04 10.33 -2.53
C SER A 48 -2.68 10.21 -1.86
N CYS A 49 -1.90 9.23 -2.27
CA CYS A 49 -0.53 9.02 -1.82
C CYS A 49 0.41 8.96 -3.03
N ILE A 50 1.59 9.57 -2.94
CA ILE A 50 2.68 9.30 -3.89
C ILE A 50 3.48 8.09 -3.40
N GLY A 51 3.83 7.18 -4.31
CA GLY A 51 4.61 6.00 -3.96
C GLY A 51 5.41 5.40 -5.13
N PRO A 52 6.36 4.51 -4.82
CA PRO A 52 7.21 3.87 -5.82
C PRO A 52 6.54 2.67 -6.50
N LEU A 53 6.96 2.43 -7.74
CA LEU A 53 6.81 1.16 -8.47
C LEU A 53 8.20 0.71 -8.91
N ALA A 54 8.51 -0.57 -8.75
CA ALA A 54 9.84 -1.12 -9.07
C ALA A 54 9.80 -2.63 -9.34
N ARG A 55 10.88 -3.18 -9.90
CA ARG A 55 11.01 -4.61 -10.21
C ARG A 55 11.44 -5.49 -9.03
N ASN A 56 11.77 -4.89 -7.89
CA ASN A 56 12.13 -5.58 -6.67
C ASN A 56 11.72 -4.72 -5.45
N VAL A 57 11.73 -5.32 -4.26
CA VAL A 57 11.26 -4.68 -3.02
C VAL A 57 12.31 -3.71 -2.46
N GLU A 58 13.60 -3.98 -2.69
CA GLU A 58 14.72 -3.17 -2.26
C GLU A 58 14.68 -1.77 -2.89
N ASP A 59 14.35 -1.70 -4.18
CA ASP A 59 14.18 -0.44 -4.93
C ASP A 59 12.96 0.33 -4.42
N LEU A 60 11.87 -0.34 -4.03
CA LEU A 60 10.74 0.34 -3.38
C LEU A 60 11.18 0.99 -2.06
N ALA A 61 11.92 0.25 -1.23
CA ALA A 61 12.42 0.75 0.05
C ALA A 61 13.41 1.91 -0.14
N LEU A 62 14.33 1.80 -1.11
CA LEU A 62 15.28 2.85 -1.45
C LEU A 62 14.58 4.13 -1.90
N ILE A 63 13.65 4.03 -2.85
CA ILE A 63 12.92 5.20 -3.35
C ILE A 63 12.10 5.83 -2.23
N LEU A 64 11.39 5.04 -1.42
CA LEU A 64 10.61 5.55 -0.29
C LEU A 64 11.49 6.33 0.70
N ARG A 65 12.69 5.81 1.02
CA ARG A 65 13.65 6.50 1.91
C ARG A 65 14.10 7.85 1.37
N ILE A 66 14.13 8.04 0.06
CA ILE A 66 14.53 9.29 -0.58
C ILE A 66 13.39 10.31 -0.57
N ILE A 67 12.16 9.89 -0.86
CA ILE A 67 11.04 10.80 -1.09
C ILE A 67 10.18 11.08 0.15
N ALA A 68 10.31 10.29 1.20
CA ALA A 68 9.47 10.43 2.38
C ALA A 68 9.94 11.51 3.35
N GLY A 69 8.97 12.17 3.98
CA GLY A 69 9.18 13.22 4.97
C GLY A 69 8.86 14.63 4.46
N PRO A 70 8.87 15.63 5.35
CA PRO A 70 8.55 17.01 5.01
C PRO A 70 9.55 17.61 4.01
N ASP A 71 9.03 18.30 3.00
CA ASP A 71 9.82 19.02 1.98
C ASP A 71 9.71 20.55 2.12
N GLY A 72 8.95 21.03 3.11
CA GLY A 72 8.67 22.45 3.36
C GLY A 72 7.56 23.06 2.49
N SER A 73 7.04 22.33 1.50
CA SER A 73 5.98 22.77 0.59
C SER A 73 4.61 22.19 0.94
N ASP A 74 4.59 21.02 1.57
CA ASP A 74 3.37 20.41 2.08
C ASP A 74 3.34 20.38 3.61
N THR A 75 2.37 21.09 4.18
CA THR A 75 2.20 21.29 5.63
C THR A 75 1.56 20.10 6.34
N ASP A 76 1.10 19.11 5.58
CA ASP A 76 0.31 18.00 6.11
C ASP A 76 1.19 16.85 6.63
N LEU A 77 2.51 16.95 6.45
CA LEU A 77 3.47 15.90 6.74
C LEU A 77 4.08 16.06 8.14
N ALA A 78 4.04 14.98 8.91
CA ALA A 78 4.81 14.87 10.15
C ALA A 78 6.26 14.42 9.85
N PRO A 79 7.27 14.90 10.61
CA PRO A 79 8.67 14.49 10.47
C PRO A 79 8.93 13.10 11.07
N VAL A 80 8.24 12.09 10.57
CA VAL A 80 8.39 10.69 11.01
C VAL A 80 9.59 10.07 10.28
N PRO A 81 10.63 9.58 10.99
CA PRO A 81 11.79 8.95 10.36
C PRO A 81 11.42 7.78 9.44
N VAL A 82 12.20 7.59 8.38
CA VAL A 82 12.18 6.35 7.59
C VAL A 82 13.27 5.45 8.12
N GLU A 83 12.87 4.46 8.90
CA GLU A 83 13.76 3.41 9.37
C GLU A 83 14.20 2.53 8.19
N GLY A 84 15.32 1.83 8.36
CA GLY A 84 15.74 0.81 7.39
C GLY A 84 14.74 -0.34 7.35
N THR A 85 14.80 -1.14 6.29
CA THR A 85 14.04 -2.40 6.22
C THR A 85 14.53 -3.33 7.33
N PRO A 86 13.70 -3.69 8.31
CA PRO A 86 14.13 -4.58 9.38
C PRO A 86 14.33 -6.00 8.82
N GLU A 87 15.28 -6.73 9.39
CA GLU A 87 15.26 -8.19 9.27
C GLU A 87 14.08 -8.72 10.08
N VAL A 88 13.27 -9.56 9.45
CA VAL A 88 12.05 -10.10 10.06
C VAL A 88 12.18 -11.61 10.15
N ASP A 89 12.13 -12.15 11.37
CA ASP A 89 11.97 -13.59 11.58
C ASP A 89 10.49 -13.95 11.36
N PRO A 90 10.15 -14.78 10.34
CA PRO A 90 8.77 -15.20 10.08
C PRO A 90 8.07 -15.77 11.32
N LYS A 91 8.80 -16.43 12.24
CA LYS A 91 8.23 -17.02 13.47
C LYS A 91 7.64 -16.01 14.44
N THR A 92 8.03 -14.74 14.31
CA THR A 92 7.50 -13.64 15.13
C THR A 92 6.23 -13.03 14.53
N LEU A 93 5.89 -13.37 13.28
CA LEU A 93 4.78 -12.74 12.57
C LEU A 93 3.46 -13.43 12.90
N ARG A 94 2.44 -12.58 13.05
CA ARG A 94 1.02 -12.97 13.06
C ARG A 94 0.37 -12.36 11.84
N ILE A 95 -0.08 -13.20 10.91
CA ILE A 95 -0.54 -12.79 9.60
C ILE A 95 -1.99 -13.24 9.43
N ALA A 96 -2.88 -12.28 9.23
CA ALA A 96 -4.23 -12.54 8.76
C ALA A 96 -4.24 -12.50 7.23
N PHE A 97 -4.89 -13.45 6.56
CA PHE A 97 -5.08 -13.42 5.11
C PHE A 97 -6.55 -13.58 4.74
N ALA A 98 -6.97 -13.02 3.61
CA ALA A 98 -8.33 -13.13 3.10
C ALA A 98 -8.29 -13.53 1.61
N PRO A 99 -8.60 -14.79 1.27
CA PRO A 99 -8.56 -15.27 -0.11
C PRO A 99 -9.79 -14.83 -0.92
N ALA A 100 -10.77 -14.22 -0.25
CA ALA A 100 -11.98 -13.66 -0.80
C ALA A 100 -12.38 -12.40 -0.04
N PHE A 101 -13.18 -11.55 -0.68
CA PHE A 101 -13.83 -10.43 0.00
C PHE A 101 -15.35 -10.58 -0.11
N PRO A 102 -16.12 -10.50 0.98
CA PRO A 102 -17.58 -10.61 0.93
C PRO A 102 -18.19 -9.61 -0.06
N GLY A 103 -19.08 -10.09 -0.93
CA GLY A 103 -19.75 -9.25 -1.94
C GLY A 103 -18.97 -9.03 -3.23
N PHE A 104 -17.71 -9.45 -3.33
CA PHE A 104 -16.89 -9.26 -4.53
C PHE A 104 -16.43 -10.60 -5.13
N PRO A 105 -16.65 -10.83 -6.43
CA PRO A 105 -16.09 -11.98 -7.11
C PRO A 105 -14.57 -11.88 -7.18
N VAL A 106 -13.88 -12.97 -6.87
CA VAL A 106 -12.42 -13.09 -6.96
C VAL A 106 -12.10 -14.20 -7.95
N ALA A 107 -11.21 -13.92 -8.91
CA ALA A 107 -10.76 -14.91 -9.87
C ALA A 107 -10.07 -16.08 -9.15
N GLY A 108 -10.30 -17.32 -9.62
CA GLY A 108 -9.77 -18.52 -8.98
C GLY A 108 -8.25 -18.54 -8.84
N GLU A 109 -7.53 -17.99 -9.83
CA GLU A 109 -6.07 -17.88 -9.81
C GLU A 109 -5.56 -16.94 -8.71
N ILE A 110 -6.23 -15.81 -8.48
CA ILE A 110 -5.89 -14.86 -7.42
C ILE A 110 -6.14 -15.50 -6.05
N ARG A 111 -7.30 -16.16 -5.88
CA ARG A 111 -7.62 -16.91 -4.66
C ARG A 111 -6.54 -17.95 -4.34
N ALA A 112 -6.21 -18.79 -5.31
CA ALA A 112 -5.22 -19.84 -5.15
C ALA A 112 -3.82 -19.29 -4.83
N ALA A 113 -3.43 -18.16 -5.44
CA ALA A 113 -2.15 -17.51 -5.15
C ALA A 113 -2.07 -17.00 -3.70
N VAL A 114 -3.15 -16.37 -3.19
CA VAL A 114 -3.22 -15.89 -1.80
C VAL A 114 -3.21 -17.04 -0.80
N GLU A 115 -3.98 -18.11 -1.06
CA GLU A 115 -3.98 -19.32 -0.23
C GLU A 115 -2.60 -20.00 -0.20
N SER A 116 -1.96 -20.12 -1.36
CA SER A 116 -0.60 -20.67 -1.46
C SER A 116 0.41 -19.86 -0.67
N LEU A 117 0.34 -18.52 -0.72
CA LEU A 117 1.19 -17.63 0.08
C LEU A 117 0.98 -17.85 1.58
N GLY A 118 -0.28 -17.99 2.02
CA GLY A 118 -0.61 -18.29 3.42
C GLY A 118 0.05 -19.57 3.92
N GLU A 119 -0.03 -20.66 3.15
CA GLU A 119 0.61 -21.94 3.50
C GLU A 119 2.14 -21.87 3.48
N GLN A 120 2.73 -21.11 2.55
CA GLN A 120 4.18 -20.87 2.52
C GLN A 120 4.66 -20.12 3.76
N LEU A 121 3.95 -19.07 4.17
CA LEU A 121 4.27 -18.29 5.38
C LEU A 121 4.11 -19.13 6.65
N LYS A 122 3.08 -19.97 6.71
CA LYS A 122 2.87 -20.92 7.81
C LYS A 122 4.00 -21.95 7.88
N SER A 123 4.42 -22.49 6.73
CA SER A 123 5.55 -23.41 6.63
C SER A 123 6.88 -22.77 7.04
N ALA A 124 7.03 -21.45 6.83
CA ALA A 124 8.16 -20.68 7.32
C ALA A 124 8.11 -20.38 8.84
N GLY A 125 7.01 -20.73 9.52
CA GLY A 125 6.84 -20.63 10.97
C GLY A 125 5.98 -19.47 11.46
N ALA A 126 5.42 -18.66 10.56
CA ALA A 126 4.50 -17.59 10.96
C ALA A 126 3.18 -18.14 11.50
N ALA A 127 2.55 -17.42 12.44
CA ALA A 127 1.19 -17.69 12.86
C ALA A 127 0.22 -17.11 11.81
N VAL A 128 -0.34 -17.96 10.96
CA VAL A 128 -1.20 -17.55 9.84
C VAL A 128 -2.65 -18.00 10.08
N GLU A 129 -3.58 -17.06 9.98
CA GLU A 129 -5.02 -17.31 10.15
C GLU A 129 -5.84 -16.67 9.02
N GLU A 130 -6.90 -17.35 8.58
CA GLU A 130 -7.85 -16.75 7.66
C GLU A 130 -8.69 -15.69 8.41
N ALA A 131 -8.76 -14.50 7.84
CA ALA A 131 -9.44 -13.35 8.42
C ALA A 131 -10.96 -13.52 8.35
N ARG A 132 -11.64 -13.26 9.47
CA ARG A 132 -13.10 -13.08 9.48
C ARG A 132 -13.40 -11.63 9.14
N LEU A 133 -13.65 -11.37 7.85
CA LEU A 133 -13.97 -10.03 7.38
C LEU A 133 -15.40 -9.63 7.80
N PRO A 134 -15.61 -8.37 8.23
CA PRO A 134 -16.96 -7.87 8.47
C PRO A 134 -17.73 -7.81 7.15
N THR A 135 -19.06 -7.89 7.22
CA THR A 135 -19.91 -7.50 6.10
C THR A 135 -19.64 -6.03 5.79
N LEU A 136 -19.23 -5.74 4.56
CA LEU A 136 -19.14 -4.36 4.11
C LEU A 136 -20.54 -3.92 3.68
N ASP A 137 -21.02 -2.83 4.29
CA ASP A 137 -22.13 -2.09 3.73
C ASP A 137 -21.56 -1.14 2.67
N LEU A 138 -21.99 -1.35 1.42
CA LEU A 138 -21.58 -0.53 0.27
C LEU A 138 -22.75 0.33 -0.22
N HIS A 139 -23.87 0.31 0.49
CA HIS A 139 -25.01 1.15 0.22
C HIS A 139 -24.86 2.43 1.04
N ASP A 140 -24.87 3.57 0.36
CA ASP A 140 -24.94 4.91 0.98
C ASP A 140 -26.40 5.20 1.40
N ASP A 141 -27.02 4.34 2.21
CA ASP A 141 -28.37 4.57 2.77
C ASP A 141 -28.36 5.59 3.92
#